data_AF-A0A7J2UX59-F1
#
_entry.id   AF-A0A7J2UX59-F1
#
_cell.length_a   1.000
_cell.length_b   1.000
_cell.length_c   1.000
_cell.angle_alpha   90.00
_cell.angle_beta   90.00
_cell.angle_gamma   90.00
#
_symmetry.space_group_name_H-M   'P 1'
#
loop_
_entity.id
_entity.type
_entity.pdbx_description
1 polymer ?
#
loop_
_entity_poly.entity_id
_entity_poly.type
_entity_poly.pdbx_seq_one_letter_code
_entity_poly.pdbx_strand_id
1 'polypeptide(L)'
;MVADGLGENDYGVLSPAEYSLLACFIAELVLTGLFVFIIFASTSTAAPKGFAGIAIGFTLAFVHIVGIPITGTSVNPARSLGPAVFVGGKTLMQLWLFWLAPILGGVLAALLWSYLFEKPRPNT
;
A
#
# COMPACT_ATOMS: atom_id res chain seq x y z
N MET A 1 -18.69 -0.53 -17.66
CA MET A 1 -17.30 -0.23 -18.04
C MET A 1 -17.18 1.26 -18.26
N VAL A 2 -16.74 2.01 -17.25
CA VAL A 2 -15.70 3.04 -17.38
C VAL A 2 -15.09 3.13 -15.97
N ALA A 3 -13.92 2.52 -15.79
CA ALA A 3 -12.96 3.06 -14.85
C ALA A 3 -12.57 4.41 -15.48
N ASP A 4 -12.88 5.52 -14.82
CA ASP A 4 -12.53 6.86 -15.28
C ASP A 4 -11.01 6.95 -15.20
N GLY A 5 -10.32 6.46 -16.24
CA GLY A 5 -8.90 6.05 -16.33
C GLY A 5 -7.80 7.00 -15.87
N LEU A 6 -8.00 7.63 -14.73
CA LEU A 6 -7.11 8.49 -13.96
C LEU A 6 -6.31 7.66 -12.95
N GLY A 7 -6.50 6.33 -12.95
CA GLY A 7 -5.83 5.40 -12.06
C GLY A 7 -6.41 5.48 -10.65
N GLU A 8 -7.71 5.62 -10.53
CA GLU A 8 -8.48 5.53 -9.31
C GLU A 8 -8.47 4.13 -8.68
N ASN A 9 -8.95 4.06 -7.44
CA ASN A 9 -8.99 2.82 -6.69
C ASN A 9 -10.43 2.46 -6.33
N ASP A 10 -10.78 1.21 -6.55
CA ASP A 10 -12.13 0.70 -6.35
C ASP A 10 -12.12 -0.79 -5.92
N TYR A 11 -13.24 -1.24 -5.36
CA TYR A 11 -13.55 -2.61 -4.93
C TYR A 11 -14.94 -3.05 -5.40
N GLY A 12 -15.18 -4.36 -5.38
CA GLY A 12 -16.42 -4.95 -5.89
C GLY A 12 -16.55 -4.75 -7.39
N VAL A 13 -17.77 -4.51 -7.88
CA VAL A 13 -18.08 -4.33 -9.31
C VAL A 13 -17.37 -3.16 -9.99
N LEU A 14 -16.73 -2.27 -9.21
CA LEU A 14 -15.95 -1.14 -9.74
C LEU A 14 -14.45 -1.45 -9.80
N SER A 15 -13.98 -2.51 -9.14
CA SER A 15 -12.57 -2.90 -9.26
C SER A 15 -12.25 -3.48 -10.64
N PRO A 16 -10.99 -3.38 -11.12
CA PRO A 16 -10.64 -3.78 -12.48
C PRO A 16 -10.96 -5.23 -12.84
N ALA A 17 -10.85 -6.16 -11.89
CA ALA A 17 -11.23 -7.57 -12.06
C ALA A 17 -12.32 -8.02 -11.08
N GLU A 18 -13.13 -7.08 -10.59
CA GLU A 18 -14.34 -7.33 -9.80
C GLU A 18 -14.11 -8.11 -8.48
N TYR A 19 -12.97 -7.91 -7.82
CA TYR A 19 -12.65 -8.52 -6.54
C TYR A 19 -13.56 -8.05 -5.40
N SER A 20 -13.88 -8.98 -4.49
CA SER A 20 -14.69 -8.68 -3.30
C SER A 20 -13.99 -7.69 -2.35
N LEU A 21 -14.79 -6.97 -1.55
CA LEU A 21 -14.29 -6.04 -0.52
C LEU A 21 -13.22 -6.68 0.39
N LEU A 22 -13.44 -7.93 0.81
CA LEU A 22 -12.50 -8.64 1.67
C LEU A 22 -11.18 -8.93 0.96
N ALA A 23 -11.23 -9.35 -0.32
CA ALA A 23 -10.02 -9.58 -1.10
C ALA A 23 -9.23 -8.28 -1.31
N CYS A 24 -9.91 -7.17 -1.64
CA CYS A 24 -9.31 -5.86 -1.76
C CYS A 24 -8.67 -5.38 -0.43
N PHE A 25 -9.36 -5.56 0.70
CA PHE A 25 -8.84 -5.23 2.03
C PHE A 25 -7.55 -6.01 2.34
N ILE A 26 -7.56 -7.33 2.15
CA ILE A 26 -6.39 -8.18 2.42
C ILE A 26 -5.23 -7.80 1.50
N ALA A 27 -5.49 -7.58 0.21
CA ALA A 27 -4.48 -7.17 -0.74
C ALA A 27 -3.82 -5.84 -0.35
N GLU A 28 -4.60 -4.79 -0.09
CA GLU A 28 -4.06 -3.49 0.30
C GLU A 28 -3.31 -3.54 1.64
N LEU A 29 -3.81 -4.30 2.61
CA LEU A 29 -3.15 -4.48 3.91
C LEU A 29 -1.80 -5.18 3.75
N VAL A 30 -1.74 -6.29 3.02
CA VAL A 30 -0.51 -7.09 2.86
C VAL A 30 0.50 -6.37 1.96
N LEU A 31 0.07 -5.79 0.84
CA LEU A 31 0.96 -5.10 -0.08
C LEU A 31 1.54 -3.83 0.55
N THR A 32 0.75 -3.06 1.29
CA THR A 32 1.28 -1.91 2.03
C THR A 32 2.21 -2.34 3.15
N GLY A 33 1.85 -3.40 3.89
CA GLY A 33 2.71 -3.96 4.92
C GLY A 33 4.08 -4.40 4.37
N LEU A 34 4.09 -5.12 3.24
CA LEU A 34 5.32 -5.47 2.53
C LEU A 34 6.11 -4.23 2.13
N PHE A 35 5.45 -3.23 1.55
CA PHE A 35 6.11 -2.00 1.11
C PHE A 35 6.79 -1.26 2.27
N VAL A 36 6.06 -1.05 3.37
CA VAL A 36 6.58 -0.39 4.57
C VAL A 36 7.67 -1.22 5.25
N PHE A 37 7.53 -2.54 5.28
CA PHE A 37 8.56 -3.44 5.81
C PHE A 37 9.87 -3.31 5.02
N ILE A 38 9.82 -3.25 3.68
CA ILE A 38 11.02 -3.05 2.86
C ILE A 38 11.64 -1.67 3.11
N ILE A 39 10.83 -0.63 3.36
CA ILE A 39 11.37 0.68 3.76
C ILE A 39 12.20 0.53 5.04
N PHE A 40 11.67 -0.10 6.09
CA PHE A 40 12.45 -0.32 7.32
C PHE A 40 13.69 -1.19 7.09
N ALA A 41 13.53 -2.30 6.38
CA ALA A 41 14.62 -3.22 6.10
C ALA A 41 15.78 -2.55 5.36
N SER A 42 15.46 -1.82 4.29
CA SER A 42 16.45 -1.19 3.41
C SER A 42 17.09 0.09 3.97
N THR A 43 16.44 0.74 4.94
CA THR A 43 16.96 1.94 5.62
C THR A 43 17.66 1.64 6.94
N SER A 44 17.61 0.38 7.41
CA SER A 44 18.24 -0.04 8.66
C SER A 44 19.76 0.20 8.68
N THR A 45 20.33 0.24 9.89
CA THR A 45 21.78 0.36 10.10
C THR A 45 22.55 -0.85 9.56
N ALA A 46 21.92 -2.03 9.53
CA ALA A 46 22.50 -3.27 9.02
C ALA A 46 22.46 -3.37 7.48
N ALA A 47 21.62 -2.58 6.80
CA ALA A 47 21.50 -2.63 5.35
C ALA A 47 22.67 -1.93 4.63
N PRO A 48 23.13 -2.46 3.47
CA PRO A 48 24.10 -1.79 2.61
C PRO A 48 23.66 -0.38 2.23
N LYS A 49 24.53 0.61 2.49
CA LYS A 49 24.22 2.02 2.23
C LYS A 49 24.18 2.32 0.73
N GLY A 50 23.26 3.19 0.33
CA GLY A 50 23.07 3.61 -1.06
C GLY A 50 22.03 2.80 -1.87
N PHE A 51 21.57 1.64 -1.38
CA PHE A 51 20.64 0.78 -2.11
C PHE A 51 19.16 0.93 -1.74
N ALA A 52 18.84 1.73 -0.71
CA ALA A 52 17.48 1.87 -0.21
C ALA A 52 16.48 2.32 -1.29
N GLY A 53 16.84 3.33 -2.09
CA GLY A 53 15.97 3.84 -3.15
C GLY A 53 15.62 2.79 -4.21
N ILE A 54 16.59 1.95 -4.59
CA ILE A 54 16.39 0.87 -5.56
C ILE A 54 15.45 -0.20 -4.99
N ALA A 55 15.69 -0.63 -3.74
CA ALA A 55 14.86 -1.63 -3.08
C ALA A 55 13.40 -1.14 -2.92
N ILE A 56 13.21 0.09 -2.47
CA ILE A 56 11.89 0.72 -2.29
C ILE A 56 11.20 0.89 -3.64
N GLY A 57 11.90 1.38 -4.67
CA GLY A 57 11.36 1.59 -6.01
C GLY A 57 10.89 0.29 -6.68
N PHE A 58 11.71 -0.77 -6.64
CA PHE A 58 11.30 -2.08 -7.18
C PHE A 58 10.16 -2.71 -6.38
N THR A 59 10.13 -2.52 -5.07
CA THR A 59 8.99 -2.98 -4.26
C THR A 59 7.71 -2.25 -4.66
N LEU A 60 7.79 -0.94 -4.91
CA LEU A 60 6.64 -0.17 -5.39
C LEU A 60 6.16 -0.67 -6.77
N ALA A 61 7.08 -0.97 -7.69
CA ALA A 61 6.74 -1.56 -8.98
C ALA A 61 6.07 -2.94 -8.81
N PHE A 62 6.61 -3.79 -7.94
CA PHE A 62 6.05 -5.10 -7.64
C PHE A 62 4.63 -5.03 -7.07
N VAL A 63 4.37 -4.15 -6.10
CA VAL A 63 3.01 -4.02 -5.53
C VAL A 63 2.01 -3.54 -6.58
N HIS A 64 2.43 -2.75 -7.57
CA HIS A 64 1.56 -2.37 -8.70
C HIS A 64 1.28 -3.54 -9.64
N ILE A 65 2.31 -4.33 -9.99
CA ILE A 65 2.13 -5.52 -10.84
C ILE A 65 1.09 -6.47 -10.23
N VAL A 66 1.09 -6.63 -8.91
CA VAL A 66 0.15 -7.49 -8.19
C VAL A 66 -1.21 -6.79 -7.95
N GLY A 67 -1.21 -5.53 -7.52
CA GLY A 67 -2.38 -4.84 -6.99
C GLY A 67 -3.29 -4.21 -8.04
N ILE A 68 -2.78 -3.88 -9.24
CA ILE A 68 -3.56 -3.20 -10.29
C ILE A 68 -4.84 -3.98 -10.63
N PRO A 69 -4.81 -5.30 -10.92
CA PRO A 69 -6.04 -6.03 -11.22
C PRO A 69 -7.02 -6.12 -10.03
N ILE A 70 -6.53 -5.97 -8.78
CA ILE A 70 -7.35 -6.17 -7.58
C ILE A 70 -8.09 -4.87 -7.19
N THR A 71 -7.37 -3.74 -7.14
CA THR A 71 -7.90 -2.46 -6.62
C THR A 71 -7.47 -1.24 -7.44
N GLY A 72 -6.71 -1.42 -8.53
CA GLY A 72 -5.96 -0.32 -9.15
C GLY A 72 -4.69 0.08 -8.38
N THR A 73 -4.36 -0.64 -7.29
CA THR A 73 -3.26 -0.38 -6.34
C THR A 73 -3.32 0.99 -5.67
N SER A 74 -3.76 1.02 -4.40
CA SER A 74 -3.61 2.20 -3.57
C SER A 74 -2.22 2.25 -2.94
N VAL A 75 -1.99 1.40 -1.93
CA VAL A 75 -0.85 1.38 -0.99
C VAL A 75 -0.43 2.74 -0.40
N ASN A 76 -1.24 3.78 -0.62
CA ASN A 76 -0.95 5.17 -0.31
C ASN A 76 -2.26 5.99 -0.33
N PRO A 77 -2.78 6.37 0.85
CA PRO A 77 -4.04 7.10 0.96
C PRO A 77 -4.07 8.44 0.20
N ALA A 78 -2.94 9.15 0.14
CA ALA A 78 -2.84 10.41 -0.60
C ALA A 78 -2.91 10.20 -2.12
N ARG A 79 -2.32 9.11 -2.61
CA ARG A 79 -2.40 8.71 -4.03
C ARG A 79 -3.81 8.30 -4.44
N SER A 80 -4.58 7.69 -3.53
CA SER A 80 -5.99 7.34 -3.78
C SER A 80 -6.93 8.53 -3.73
N LEU A 81 -6.65 9.50 -2.84
CA LEU A 81 -7.44 10.73 -2.75
C LEU A 81 -7.41 11.53 -4.06
N GLY A 82 -6.23 11.62 -4.70
CA GLY A 82 -6.01 12.42 -5.91
C GLY A 82 -7.04 12.15 -7.01
N PRO A 83 -7.11 10.96 -7.61
CA PRO A 83 -8.11 10.65 -8.63
C PRO A 83 -9.54 10.66 -8.09
N ALA A 84 -9.75 10.17 -6.86
CA ALA A 84 -11.09 10.01 -6.28
C ALA A 84 -11.87 11.33 -6.19
N VAL A 85 -11.21 12.47 -5.95
CA VAL A 85 -11.88 13.78 -5.91
C VAL A 85 -12.32 14.29 -7.28
N PHE A 86 -11.65 13.87 -8.36
CA PHE A 86 -12.01 14.24 -9.73
C PHE A 86 -13.05 13.29 -10.33
N VAL A 87 -12.95 11.99 -10.04
CA VAL A 87 -13.93 10.97 -10.43
C VAL A 87 -15.24 11.14 -9.67
N GLY A 88 -15.16 11.39 -8.37
CA GLY A 88 -16.33 11.57 -7.51
C GLY A 88 -17.17 10.30 -7.33
N GLY A 89 -18.46 10.47 -7.07
CA GLY A 89 -19.44 9.38 -7.05
C GLY A 89 -19.09 8.21 -6.11
N LYS A 90 -19.22 6.99 -6.65
CA LYS A 90 -18.98 5.75 -5.88
C LYS A 90 -17.51 5.60 -5.50
N THR A 91 -16.57 5.96 -6.37
CA THR A 91 -15.12 5.89 -6.10
C THR A 91 -14.75 6.73 -4.88
N LEU A 92 -15.28 7.96 -4.78
CA LEU A 92 -15.06 8.79 -3.59
C LEU A 92 -15.66 8.17 -2.31
N MET A 93 -16.83 7.52 -2.41
CA MET A 93 -17.43 6.79 -1.30
C MET A 93 -16.61 5.55 -0.87
N GLN A 94 -15.82 4.97 -1.78
CA GLN A 94 -14.99 3.80 -1.49
C GLN A 94 -13.64 4.16 -0.84
N LEU A 95 -13.27 5.44 -0.84
CA LEU A 95 -11.96 5.93 -0.41
C LEU A 95 -11.55 5.48 1.01
N TRP A 96 -12.51 5.30 1.92
CA TRP A 96 -12.23 4.90 3.31
C TRP A 96 -11.43 3.60 3.41
N LEU A 97 -11.63 2.64 2.49
CA LEU A 97 -10.90 1.37 2.47
C LEU A 97 -9.41 1.62 2.22
N PHE A 98 -9.12 2.50 1.27
CA PHE A 98 -7.76 2.88 0.84
C PHE A 98 -7.06 3.82 1.83
N TRP A 99 -7.75 4.21 2.90
CA TRP A 99 -7.12 4.78 4.09
C TRP A 99 -6.90 3.71 5.14
N LEU A 100 -7.94 2.96 5.47
CA LEU A 100 -7.91 1.98 6.55
C LEU A 100 -6.88 0.86 6.29
N ALA A 101 -6.96 0.19 5.15
CA ALA A 101 -6.13 -0.98 4.87
C ALA A 101 -4.63 -0.63 4.76
N PRO A 102 -4.22 0.43 4.02
CA PRO A 102 -2.81 0.83 3.98
C PRO A 102 -2.25 1.27 5.33
N ILE A 103 -3.01 2.03 6.12
CA ILE A 103 -2.56 2.46 7.46
C ILE A 103 -2.37 1.24 8.38
N LEU A 104 -3.31 0.31 8.40
CA LEU A 104 -3.19 -0.92 9.18
C LEU A 104 -1.99 -1.76 8.73
N GLY A 105 -1.81 -1.93 7.41
CA GLY A 105 -0.65 -2.65 6.85
C GLY A 105 0.68 -2.02 7.28
N GLY A 106 0.79 -0.69 7.19
CA GLY A 106 1.99 0.03 7.63
C GLY A 106 2.26 -0.09 9.13
N VAL A 107 1.23 0.00 9.97
CA VAL A 107 1.35 -0.19 11.42
C VAL A 107 1.81 -1.62 11.74
N LEU A 108 1.23 -2.64 11.10
CA LEU A 108 1.63 -4.03 11.30
C LEU A 108 3.10 -4.25 10.90
N ALA A 109 3.53 -3.66 9.79
CA ALA A 109 4.92 -3.72 9.36
C ALA A 109 5.88 -3.05 10.35
N ALA A 110 5.50 -1.88 10.88
CA ALA A 110 6.28 -1.18 11.89
C ALA A 110 6.40 -2.00 13.18
N LEU A 111 5.29 -2.56 13.68
CA LEU A 111 5.30 -3.42 14.86
C LEU A 111 6.17 -4.67 14.63
N LEU A 112 6.01 -5.34 13.49
CA LEU A 112 6.81 -6.51 13.12
C LEU A 112 8.30 -6.17 13.11
N TRP A 113 8.67 -5.04 12.50
CA TRP A 113 10.05 -4.57 12.47
C TRP A 113 10.60 -4.30 13.87
N SER A 114 9.88 -3.51 14.67
CA SER A 114 10.33 -3.10 16.00
C SER A 114 10.47 -4.28 16.98
N TYR A 115 9.62 -5.31 16.90
CA TYR A 115 9.70 -6.45 17.81
C TYR A 115 10.70 -7.53 17.38
N LEU A 116 10.92 -7.71 16.07
CA LEU A 116 11.73 -8.84 15.57
C LEU A 116 13.09 -8.43 15.01
N PHE A 117 13.26 -7.20 14.54
CA PHE A 117 14.43 -6.79 13.75
C PHE A 117 15.18 -5.56 14.31
N GLU A 118 14.49 -4.67 15.01
CA GLU A 118 15.14 -3.52 15.62
C GLU A 118 15.92 -3.95 16.88
N LYS A 119 17.23 -3.68 16.91
CA LYS A 119 18.03 -3.91 18.12
C LYS A 119 17.59 -2.92 19.21
N PRO A 120 17.49 -3.34 20.48
CA PRO A 120 17.24 -2.42 21.58
C PRO A 120 18.26 -1.28 21.54
N ARG A 121 17.78 -0.03 21.49
CA ARG A 121 18.67 1.13 21.61
C ARG A 121 19.28 1.09 23.01
N PRO A 122 20.61 1.14 23.17
CA PRO A 122 21.19 1.27 24.49
C PRO A 122 20.71 2.60 25.10
N ASN A 123 20.19 2.53 26.34
CA ASN A 123 19.77 3.69 27.09
C ASN A 123 21.02 4.54 27.40
N THR A 124 21.29 5.56 26.59
CA THR A 124 22.27 6.61 26.89
C THR A 124 21.61 7.72 27.68
#